data_AF-A0A8H8SL12-F1
#
_entry.id   AF-A0A8H8SL12-F1
#
_cell.length_a   1.000
_cell.length_b   1.000
_cell.length_c   1.000
_cell.angle_alpha   90.00
_cell.angle_beta   90.00
_cell.angle_gamma   90.00
#
_symmetry.space_group_name_H-M   'P 1'
#
loop_
_entity.id
_entity.type
_entity.pdbx_description
1 polymer ?
#
loop_
_entity_poly.entity_id
_entity_poly.type
_entity_poly.pdbx_seq_one_letter_code
_entity_poly.pdbx_strand_id
1 'polypeptide(L)'
;MMLSWLSFAVGFVTSQIILGFLFKQPDTLPSHTIRTTAPVASPEASAWDDPYDPNQSSNDIDEESYFQTKLALYRSQSLKQLKFNAKFHAKLANKYTTIINAKVEAAGTEDETYDSGRKKRLEKKNTHWLQCEQKKAEVRLKAVTVLISEKEAKSKQSQT
;
A
#
# COMPACT_ATOMS: atom_id res chain seq x y z
N MET A 1 -23.93 18.29 39.34
CA MET A 1 -23.30 17.53 38.24
C MET A 1 -22.16 18.35 37.59
N MET A 2 -21.11 18.70 38.34
CA MET A 2 -20.04 19.58 37.82
C MET A 2 -18.61 19.16 38.22
N LEU A 3 -18.42 17.94 38.74
CA LEU A 3 -17.11 17.41 39.19
C LEU A 3 -16.50 16.33 38.28
N SER A 4 -17.18 15.92 37.19
CA SER A 4 -16.77 14.74 36.41
C SER A 4 -15.75 15.03 35.30
N TRP A 5 -15.63 16.28 34.85
CA TRP A 5 -14.75 16.64 33.73
C TRP A 5 -13.28 16.78 34.14
N LEU A 6 -13.01 17.19 35.38
CA LEU A 6 -11.65 17.36 35.89
C LEU A 6 -10.92 16.00 36.01
N SER A 7 -11.63 14.95 36.46
CA SER A 7 -11.07 13.60 36.58
C SER A 7 -10.71 12.99 35.23
N PHE A 8 -11.45 13.32 34.17
CA PHE A 8 -11.18 12.84 32.82
C PHE A 8 -9.95 13.52 32.22
N ALA A 9 -9.76 14.83 32.46
CA ALA A 9 -8.58 15.56 32.02
C ALA A 9 -7.29 15.05 32.69
N VAL A 10 -7.33 14.78 34.00
CA VAL A 10 -6.16 14.25 34.74
C VAL A 10 -5.79 12.83 34.28
N GLY A 11 -6.79 11.97 34.00
CA GLY A 11 -6.53 10.63 33.46
C GLY A 11 -5.92 10.64 32.05
N PHE A 12 -6.30 11.60 31.21
CA PHE A 12 -5.78 11.70 29.85
C PHE A 12 -4.32 12.20 29.83
N VAL A 13 -3.98 13.17 30.69
CA VAL A 13 -2.62 13.72 30.78
C VAL A 13 -1.63 12.70 31.34
N THR A 14 -2.01 11.95 32.37
CA THR A 14 -1.14 10.93 32.97
C THR A 14 -0.85 9.78 31.99
N SER A 15 -1.85 9.37 31.19
CA SER A 15 -1.68 8.34 30.16
C SER A 15 -0.68 8.75 29.06
N GLN A 16 -0.73 10.01 28.60
CA GLN A 16 0.19 10.53 27.58
C GLN A 16 1.64 10.65 28.10
N ILE A 17 1.84 11.00 29.37
CA ILE A 17 3.17 11.08 29.98
C ILE A 17 3.81 9.70 30.06
N ILE A 18 3.06 8.68 30.50
CA ILE A 18 3.57 7.30 30.60
C ILE A 18 3.96 6.77 29.21
N LEU A 19 3.14 7.06 28.19
CA LEU A 19 3.42 6.63 26.82
C LEU A 19 4.68 7.34 26.25
N GLY A 20 4.86 8.63 26.53
CA GLY A 20 6.05 9.38 26.12
C GLY A 20 7.36 8.89 26.75
N PHE A 21 7.32 8.40 28.00
CA PHE A 21 8.49 7.79 28.66
C PHE A 21 8.85 6.42 28.08
N LEU A 22 7.86 5.61 27.67
CA LEU A 22 8.10 4.29 27.09
C LEU A 22 8.73 4.34 25.68
N PHE A 23 8.51 5.42 24.92
CA PHE A 23 9.07 5.60 23.57
C PHE A 23 10.39 6.37 23.52
N LYS A 24 10.93 6.80 24.67
CA LYS A 24 12.21 7.51 24.75
C LYS A 24 13.33 6.56 25.19
N GLN A 25 13.53 5.45 24.46
CA GLN A 25 14.81 4.73 24.55
C GLN A 25 15.87 5.51 23.75
N PRO A 26 16.97 5.95 24.38
CA PRO A 26 18.04 6.66 23.70
C PRO A 26 19.03 5.63 23.14
N ASP A 27 18.77 5.12 21.94
CA ASP A 27 19.75 4.31 21.23
C ASP A 27 20.73 5.23 20.47
N THR A 28 21.59 5.86 21.26
CA THR A 28 22.94 6.21 20.84
C THR A 28 23.65 4.95 20.36
N LEU A 29 23.95 4.87 19.06
CA LEU A 29 24.89 3.89 18.48
C LEU A 29 26.14 4.63 17.97
N PRO A 30 27.35 4.10 18.23
CA PRO A 30 28.62 4.81 18.05
C PRO A 30 29.05 4.87 16.58
N SER A 31 29.69 5.99 16.24
CA SER A 31 30.31 6.25 14.96
C SER A 31 31.46 5.28 14.68
N HIS A 32 31.33 4.43 13.66
CA HIS A 32 32.49 3.85 13.00
C HIS A 32 32.72 4.53 11.66
N THR A 33 33.75 5.37 11.69
CA THR A 33 34.44 5.99 10.58
C THR A 33 35.02 4.89 9.69
N ILE A 34 34.57 4.79 8.44
CA ILE A 34 35.32 4.08 7.39
C ILE A 34 35.86 5.13 6.44
N ARG A 35 37.17 5.33 6.56
CA ARG A 35 38.03 6.04 5.61
C ARG A 35 38.33 5.04 4.48
N THR A 36 37.76 5.23 3.31
CA THR A 36 38.25 4.57 2.09
C THR A 36 38.27 5.57 0.94
N THR A 37 39.50 5.92 0.60
CA THR A 37 39.93 6.78 -0.48
C THR A 37 39.98 6.05 -1.82
N ALA A 38 39.66 6.80 -2.87
CA ALA A 38 40.10 6.69 -4.27
C ALA A 38 39.28 5.82 -5.25
N PRO A 39 39.33 6.10 -6.58
CA PRO A 39 39.67 7.35 -7.28
C PRO A 39 38.54 7.86 -8.19
N VAL A 40 38.59 9.15 -8.48
CA VAL A 40 37.80 9.82 -9.52
C VAL A 40 38.21 9.24 -10.88
N ALA A 41 37.28 8.59 -11.57
CA ALA A 41 37.34 8.34 -13.01
C ALA A 41 36.19 9.08 -13.69
N SER A 42 36.60 9.93 -14.63
CA SER A 42 35.91 10.86 -15.53
C SER A 42 34.37 10.93 -15.56
N PRO A 43 33.81 12.17 -15.54
CA PRO A 43 32.42 12.42 -15.94
C PRO A 43 32.28 12.22 -17.46
N GLU A 44 31.03 12.16 -17.94
CA GLU A 44 30.65 12.08 -19.37
C GLU A 44 30.50 10.67 -19.96
N ALA A 45 29.57 9.91 -19.40
CA ALA A 45 28.63 9.16 -20.22
C ALA A 45 27.26 9.31 -19.57
N SER A 46 26.33 9.91 -20.30
CA SER A 46 25.00 10.26 -19.86
C SER A 46 24.28 9.05 -19.27
N ALA A 47 24.23 8.94 -17.94
CA ALA A 47 23.35 8.00 -17.23
C ALA A 47 21.85 8.37 -17.38
N TRP A 48 21.51 9.21 -18.36
CA TRP A 48 20.16 9.56 -18.77
C TRP A 48 19.67 8.74 -19.97
N ASP A 49 20.53 7.90 -20.57
CA ASP A 49 20.09 6.81 -21.45
C ASP A 49 19.55 5.68 -20.58
N ASP A 50 18.41 5.96 -19.96
CA ASP A 50 17.58 5.00 -19.23
C ASP A 50 17.26 3.83 -20.19
N PRO A 51 17.75 2.60 -19.95
CA PRO A 51 17.31 1.42 -20.69
C PRO A 51 15.92 1.01 -20.18
N TYR A 52 15.02 2.00 -20.05
CA TYR A 52 13.64 1.79 -19.73
C TYR A 52 12.98 1.23 -20.96
N ASP A 53 13.03 -0.08 -21.12
CA ASP A 53 12.12 -0.79 -22.02
C ASP A 53 10.72 -0.72 -21.39
N PRO A 54 9.77 0.06 -21.96
CA PRO A 54 8.41 0.13 -21.44
C PRO A 54 7.66 -1.20 -21.57
N ASN A 55 8.21 -2.19 -22.29
CA ASN A 55 7.68 -3.55 -22.34
C ASN A 55 8.29 -4.46 -21.25
N GLN A 56 9.37 -4.03 -20.59
CA GLN A 56 10.01 -4.70 -19.46
C GLN A 56 9.48 -4.18 -18.12
N SER A 57 8.25 -3.65 -18.12
CA SER A 57 7.49 -3.47 -16.88
C SER A 57 7.23 -4.86 -16.29
N SER A 58 7.21 -4.96 -14.97
CA SER A 58 6.83 -6.12 -14.18
C SER A 58 5.41 -6.62 -14.53
N ASN A 59 5.27 -7.24 -15.72
CA ASN A 59 4.03 -7.29 -16.50
C ASN A 59 2.91 -8.07 -15.84
N ASP A 60 3.20 -8.97 -14.92
CA ASP A 60 2.19 -9.73 -14.24
C ASP A 60 2.53 -9.78 -12.75
N ILE A 61 1.65 -9.21 -11.93
CA ILE A 61 1.58 -9.68 -10.55
C ILE A 61 1.20 -11.15 -10.69
N ASP A 62 2.09 -12.04 -10.28
CA ASP A 62 1.74 -13.44 -10.03
C ASP A 62 0.67 -13.43 -8.94
N GLU A 63 -0.60 -13.46 -9.37
CA GLU A 63 -1.77 -13.32 -8.51
C GLU A 63 -1.80 -14.40 -7.45
N GLU A 64 -1.37 -15.61 -7.79
CA GLU A 64 -1.42 -16.76 -6.89
C GLU A 64 -0.35 -16.61 -5.81
N SER A 65 0.90 -16.34 -6.20
CA SER A 65 1.98 -16.08 -5.24
C SER A 65 1.66 -14.88 -4.33
N TYR A 66 1.12 -13.82 -4.91
CA TYR A 66 0.70 -12.64 -4.17
C TYR A 66 -0.47 -12.94 -3.22
N PHE A 67 -1.44 -13.73 -3.66
CA PHE A 67 -2.57 -14.19 -2.85
C PHE A 67 -2.10 -15.02 -1.66
N GLN A 68 -1.27 -16.03 -1.87
CA GLN A 68 -0.73 -16.89 -0.80
C GLN A 68 0.06 -16.08 0.22
N THR A 69 0.87 -15.13 -0.24
CA THR A 69 1.61 -14.21 0.63
C THR A 69 0.67 -13.37 1.50
N LYS A 70 -0.41 -12.82 0.92
CA LYS A 70 -1.39 -12.03 1.69
C LYS A 70 -2.27 -12.88 2.60
N LEU A 71 -2.61 -14.08 2.18
CA LEU A 71 -3.33 -15.03 3.01
C LEU A 71 -2.52 -15.35 4.28
N ALA A 72 -1.23 -15.65 4.15
CA ALA A 72 -0.33 -15.89 5.27
C ALA A 72 -0.25 -14.66 6.21
N LEU A 73 -0.08 -13.46 5.65
CA LEU A 73 0.00 -12.21 6.41
C LEU A 73 -1.26 -11.92 7.23
N TYR A 74 -2.44 -12.17 6.67
CA TYR A 74 -3.72 -11.85 7.32
C TYR A 74 -4.22 -12.93 8.27
N ARG A 75 -3.65 -14.14 8.23
CA ARG A 75 -4.13 -15.31 8.98
C ARG A 75 -4.23 -15.07 10.50
N SER A 76 -3.25 -14.35 11.05
CA SER A 76 -3.16 -14.03 12.49
C SER A 76 -4.11 -12.91 12.94
N GLN A 77 -4.74 -12.17 12.02
CA GLN A 77 -5.57 -11.01 12.36
C GLN A 77 -6.90 -11.42 13.00
N SER A 78 -7.43 -10.59 13.89
CA SER A 78 -8.76 -10.81 14.48
C SER A 78 -9.88 -10.69 13.42
N LEU A 79 -11.03 -11.33 13.67
CA LEU A 79 -12.20 -11.23 12.78
C LEU A 79 -12.65 -9.77 12.55
N LYS A 80 -12.57 -8.93 13.59
CA LYS A 80 -12.88 -7.50 13.51
C LYS A 80 -11.94 -6.78 12.54
N GLN A 81 -10.63 -7.05 12.60
CA GLN A 81 -9.63 -6.48 11.68
C GLN A 81 -9.84 -6.98 10.26
N LEU A 82 -10.11 -8.27 10.07
CA LEU A 82 -10.39 -8.84 8.75
C LEU A 82 -11.62 -8.18 8.12
N LYS A 83 -12.73 -8.03 8.85
CA LYS A 83 -13.92 -7.34 8.35
C LYS A 83 -13.66 -5.88 7.98
N PHE A 84 -12.82 -5.18 8.72
CA PHE A 84 -12.39 -3.83 8.37
C PHE A 84 -11.55 -3.84 7.08
N ASN A 85 -10.57 -4.73 6.97
CA ASN A 85 -9.70 -4.84 5.79
C ASN A 85 -10.48 -5.21 4.53
N ALA A 86 -11.49 -6.08 4.63
CA ALA A 86 -12.37 -6.41 3.51
C ALA A 86 -13.10 -5.15 3.01
N LYS A 87 -13.71 -4.38 3.92
CA LYS A 87 -14.39 -3.13 3.55
C LYS A 87 -13.42 -2.11 2.93
N PHE A 88 -12.20 -2.01 3.46
CA PHE A 88 -11.18 -1.12 2.93
C PHE A 88 -10.74 -1.52 1.52
N HIS A 89 -10.37 -2.79 1.30
CA HIS A 89 -9.90 -3.27 0.00
C HIS A 89 -10.99 -3.24 -1.06
N ALA A 90 -12.25 -3.49 -0.71
CA ALA A 90 -13.38 -3.32 -1.61
C ALA A 90 -13.55 -1.86 -2.05
N LYS A 91 -13.49 -0.90 -1.12
CA LYS A 91 -13.54 0.53 -1.45
C LYS A 91 -12.36 0.95 -2.34
N LEU A 92 -11.18 0.42 -2.05
CA LEU A 92 -9.96 0.74 -2.79
C LEU A 92 -10.03 0.21 -4.23
N ALA A 93 -10.43 -1.04 -4.44
CA ALA A 93 -10.62 -1.62 -5.76
C ALA A 93 -11.62 -0.79 -6.59
N ASN A 94 -12.79 -0.51 -6.02
CA ASN A 94 -13.82 0.32 -6.67
C ASN A 94 -13.30 1.71 -7.06
N LYS A 95 -12.53 2.36 -6.17
CA LYS A 95 -11.94 3.68 -6.45
C LYS A 95 -11.03 3.63 -7.68
N TYR A 96 -10.18 2.62 -7.79
CA TYR A 96 -9.30 2.48 -8.96
C TYR A 96 -10.10 2.17 -10.23
N THR A 97 -11.10 1.29 -10.16
CA THR A 97 -11.99 1.01 -11.29
C THR A 97 -12.66 2.28 -11.82
N THR A 98 -13.20 3.14 -10.92
CA THR A 98 -13.80 4.42 -11.33
C THR A 98 -12.81 5.33 -12.05
N ILE A 99 -11.58 5.45 -11.54
CA ILE A 99 -10.56 6.30 -12.16
C ILE A 99 -10.16 5.75 -13.54
N ILE A 100 -10.01 4.42 -13.66
CA ILE A 100 -9.66 3.77 -14.93
C ILE A 100 -10.76 3.99 -15.95
N ASN A 101 -12.03 3.78 -15.59
CA ASN A 101 -13.16 3.99 -16.49
C ASN A 101 -13.25 5.45 -16.96
N ALA A 102 -13.13 6.41 -16.04
CA ALA A 102 -13.12 7.83 -16.40
C ALA A 102 -11.97 8.19 -17.36
N LYS A 103 -10.80 7.56 -17.22
CA LYS A 103 -9.67 7.74 -18.15
C LYS A 103 -9.93 7.12 -19.52
N VAL A 104 -10.55 5.95 -19.56
CA VAL A 104 -10.90 5.27 -20.82
C VAL A 104 -11.95 6.08 -21.59
N GLU A 105 -12.95 6.62 -20.89
CA GLU A 105 -13.97 7.51 -21.47
C GLU A 105 -13.34 8.80 -22.03
N ALA A 106 -12.44 9.44 -21.27
CA ALA A 106 -11.75 10.65 -21.72
C ALA A 106 -10.89 10.40 -22.97
N ALA A 107 -10.18 9.26 -23.04
CA ALA A 107 -9.37 8.88 -24.19
C ALA A 107 -10.19 8.67 -25.48
N GLY A 108 -11.48 8.36 -25.37
CA GLY A 108 -12.39 8.25 -26.52
C GLY A 108 -12.88 9.60 -27.08
N THR A 109 -12.54 10.71 -26.43
CA THR A 109 -13.02 12.06 -26.79
C THR A 109 -11.93 13.03 -27.24
N GLU A 110 -10.65 12.63 -27.17
CA GLU A 110 -9.55 13.46 -27.66
C GLU A 110 -9.40 13.30 -29.19
N ASP A 111 -9.70 14.36 -29.94
CA ASP A 111 -9.29 14.50 -31.35
C ASP A 111 -7.76 14.41 -31.41
N GLU A 112 -7.22 13.60 -32.35
CA GLU A 112 -5.79 13.30 -32.53
C GLU A 112 -4.94 14.52 -32.97
N THR A 113 -5.06 15.65 -32.29
CA THR A 113 -4.22 16.82 -32.52
C THR A 113 -2.87 16.64 -31.84
N TYR A 114 -1.88 16.26 -32.67
CA TYR A 114 -0.44 16.12 -32.42
C TYR A 114 0.01 16.24 -30.96
N ASP A 115 -0.45 15.29 -30.14
CA ASP A 115 0.03 15.17 -28.77
C ASP A 115 1.38 14.47 -28.81
N SER A 116 2.42 15.18 -28.36
CA SER A 116 3.80 14.72 -28.38
C SER A 116 3.88 13.27 -27.86
N GLY A 117 4.58 12.37 -28.54
CA GLY A 117 4.64 10.95 -28.14
C GLY A 117 5.11 10.69 -26.70
N ARG A 118 5.57 11.72 -25.97
CA ARG A 118 5.82 11.69 -24.52
C ARG A 118 4.54 11.68 -23.67
N LYS A 119 3.49 12.46 -23.98
CA LYS A 119 2.24 12.51 -23.20
C LYS A 119 1.47 11.21 -23.31
N LYS A 120 1.27 10.69 -24.53
CA LYS A 120 0.68 9.35 -24.79
C LYS A 120 1.40 8.22 -24.02
N ARG A 121 2.73 8.24 -23.95
CA ARG A 121 3.53 7.26 -23.18
C ARG A 121 3.32 7.39 -21.67
N LEU A 122 3.23 8.61 -21.13
CA LEU A 122 2.97 8.85 -19.72
C LEU A 122 1.56 8.43 -19.29
N GLU A 123 0.55 8.72 -20.13
CA GLU A 123 -0.83 8.31 -19.88
C GLU A 123 -0.98 6.79 -19.86
N LYS A 124 -0.37 6.09 -20.82
CA LYS A 124 -0.34 4.63 -20.85
C LYS A 124 0.30 4.04 -19.58
N LYS A 125 1.46 4.57 -19.15
CA LYS A 125 2.13 4.15 -17.90
C LYS A 125 1.24 4.37 -16.67
N ASN A 126 0.55 5.51 -16.60
CA ASN A 126 -0.33 5.84 -15.48
C ASN A 126 -1.57 4.94 -15.43
N THR A 127 -2.20 4.66 -16.57
CA THR A 127 -3.35 3.76 -16.63
C THR A 127 -2.95 2.34 -16.25
N HIS A 128 -1.78 1.87 -16.70
CA HIS A 128 -1.24 0.57 -16.33
C HIS A 128 -0.97 0.45 -14.82
N TRP A 129 -0.33 1.45 -14.21
CA TRP A 129 -0.10 1.47 -12.76
C TRP A 129 -1.42 1.38 -11.96
N LEU A 130 -2.46 2.10 -12.40
CA LEU A 130 -3.78 2.06 -11.77
C LEU A 130 -4.41 0.66 -11.87
N GLN A 131 -4.32 0.01 -13.03
CA GLN A 131 -4.81 -1.36 -13.22
C GLN A 131 -4.08 -2.36 -12.30
N CYS A 132 -2.76 -2.21 -12.18
CA CYS A 132 -1.94 -3.02 -11.27
C CYS A 132 -2.38 -2.84 -9.80
N GLU A 133 -2.59 -1.61 -9.33
CA GLU A 133 -3.04 -1.36 -7.96
C GLU A 133 -4.49 -1.83 -7.71
N GLN A 134 -5.38 -1.69 -8.68
CA GLN A 134 -6.73 -2.27 -8.63
C GLN A 134 -6.64 -3.79 -8.40
N LYS A 135 -5.86 -4.48 -9.22
CA LYS A 135 -5.68 -5.94 -9.17
C LYS A 135 -5.10 -6.39 -7.83
N LYS A 136 -4.10 -5.67 -7.29
CA LYS A 136 -3.59 -5.93 -5.93
C LYS A 136 -4.66 -5.76 -4.86
N ALA A 137 -5.53 -4.76 -4.98
CA ALA A 137 -6.62 -4.54 -4.03
C ALA A 137 -7.65 -5.68 -4.09
N GLU A 138 -7.97 -6.18 -5.28
CA GLU A 138 -8.86 -7.32 -5.49
C GLU A 138 -8.29 -8.62 -4.89
N VAL A 139 -7.00 -8.90 -5.11
CA VAL A 139 -6.34 -10.07 -4.50
C VAL A 139 -6.32 -9.98 -2.97
N ARG A 140 -6.03 -8.80 -2.40
CA ARG A 140 -6.11 -8.58 -0.94
C ARG A 140 -7.53 -8.80 -0.42
N LEU A 141 -8.54 -8.31 -1.13
CA LEU A 141 -9.95 -8.52 -0.77
C LEU A 141 -10.30 -10.01 -0.77
N LYS A 142 -9.88 -10.75 -1.81
CA LYS A 142 -10.09 -12.20 -1.92
C LYS A 142 -9.48 -12.93 -0.71
N ALA A 143 -8.22 -12.65 -0.37
CA ALA A 143 -7.52 -13.30 0.75
C ALA A 143 -8.23 -13.04 2.09
N VAL A 144 -8.62 -11.79 2.34
CA VAL A 144 -9.32 -11.43 3.58
C VAL A 144 -10.70 -12.10 3.65
N THR A 145 -11.42 -12.17 2.53
CA THR A 145 -12.76 -12.79 2.48
C THR A 145 -12.71 -14.27 2.83
N VAL A 146 -11.73 -15.01 2.27
CA VAL A 146 -11.49 -16.42 2.61
C VAL A 146 -11.27 -16.58 4.13
N LEU A 147 -10.41 -15.77 4.73
CA LEU A 147 -10.11 -15.85 6.16
C LEU A 147 -11.31 -15.46 7.05
N ILE A 148 -12.16 -14.52 6.61
CA ILE A 148 -13.41 -14.21 7.31
C ILE A 148 -14.30 -15.45 7.35
N SER A 149 -14.52 -16.08 6.19
CA SER A 149 -15.35 -17.28 6.08
C SER A 149 -14.81 -18.43 6.94
N GLU A 150 -13.49 -18.67 6.93
CA GLU A 150 -12.84 -19.68 7.78
C GLU A 150 -13.09 -19.42 9.27
N LYS A 151 -12.94 -18.18 9.74
CA LYS A 151 -13.11 -17.84 11.15
C LYS A 151 -14.57 -17.88 11.58
N GLU A 152 -15.48 -17.46 10.72
CA GLU A 152 -16.92 -17.57 10.98
C GLU A 152 -17.38 -19.03 11.02
N ALA A 153 -16.84 -19.89 10.15
CA ALA A 153 -17.10 -21.33 10.18
C ALA A 153 -16.59 -21.97 11.49
N LYS A 154 -15.38 -21.63 11.94
CA LYS A 154 -14.83 -22.12 13.23
C LYS A 154 -15.66 -21.66 14.42
N SER A 155 -16.15 -20.41 14.40
CA SER A 155 -17.02 -19.90 15.47
C SER A 155 -18.33 -20.67 15.60
N LYS A 156 -18.86 -21.23 14.50
CA LYS A 156 -20.09 -22.05 14.52
C LYS A 156 -19.84 -23.46 15.07
N GLN A 157 -18.67 -24.05 14.78
CA GLN A 157 -18.30 -25.38 15.27
C GLN A 157 -18.06 -25.43 16.79
N SER A 158 -17.60 -24.35 17.41
CA SER A 158 -17.39 -24.30 18.87
C SER A 158 -18.67 -24.07 19.69
N GLN A 159 -19.83 -23.95 19.04
CA GLN A 159 -21.14 -23.78 19.71
C GLN A 159 -22.01 -25.05 19.68
N THR A 160 -21.58 -26.08 18.95
CA THR A 160 -22.13 -27.45 18.97
C THR A 160 -21.34 -28.33 19.91
#